data_AF-A0A314YNS7-F1
#
_entry.id   AF-A0A314YNS7-F1
#
_cell.length_a   1.000
_cell.length_b   1.000
_cell.length_c   1.000
_cell.angle_alpha   90.00
_cell.angle_beta   90.00
_cell.angle_gamma   90.00
#
_symmetry.space_group_name_H-M   'P 1'
#
loop_
_entity.id
_entity.type
_entity.pdbx_description
1 polymer ?
#
loop_
_entity_poly.entity_id
_entity_poly.type
_entity_poly.pdbx_seq_one_letter_code
_entity_poly.pdbx_strand_id
1 'polypeptide(L)'
;MQLAAYFCSGELKDRENDWGHYGLAVPLYTHFTSPLRRYPDVVVHRMLAAAIEAEELLLKHRRMLNNFNRGDESRMKCFTGIYFNKDAAESYESREALSAASIKHRIPCSELLTDVAAYCNERKLASRHVKDACDKLYMWALLKKREILLSEARVMGLGPRFMSIYIHKLAVERRIYYDEVDGLMVEWLDATSALVLTLCSNRRSLRRGSPGKCRALEDVALVVRPYDLKAELGAVGNSTHEGAAAQDVGVATHSSNESEIDPLVFPLTLRVLSTIPVVLHAIGGDDGPIDIMARLYMSSYLC
;
A
#
# COMPACT_ATOMS: atom_id res chain seq x y z
N MET A 1 -2.70 -3.69 -11.84
CA MET A 1 -2.77 -2.30 -12.36
C MET A 1 -1.37 -1.79 -12.59
N GLN A 2 -1.12 -1.07 -13.68
CA GLN A 2 0.17 -0.43 -13.94
C GLN A 2 0.34 0.84 -13.09
N LEU A 3 1.58 1.24 -12.81
CA LEU A 3 1.88 2.47 -12.08
C LEU A 3 1.63 3.69 -12.96
N ALA A 4 0.92 4.68 -12.43
CA ALA A 4 0.76 5.96 -13.11
C ALA A 4 2.08 6.74 -13.12
N ALA A 5 2.48 7.19 -14.31
CA ALA A 5 3.73 7.89 -14.57
C ALA A 5 3.47 9.27 -15.21
N TYR A 6 4.32 10.25 -14.90
CA TYR A 6 4.43 11.49 -15.66
C TYR A 6 5.15 11.23 -16.98
N PHE A 7 4.77 11.95 -18.02
CA PHE A 7 5.43 11.92 -19.31
C PHE A 7 5.37 13.31 -19.96
N CYS A 8 6.26 13.56 -20.92
CA CYS A 8 6.19 14.76 -21.76
C CYS A 8 5.31 14.46 -22.99
N SER A 9 4.34 15.33 -23.28
CA SER A 9 3.49 15.19 -24.47
C SER A 9 4.29 15.30 -25.78
N GLY A 10 5.44 15.99 -25.76
CA GLY A 10 6.31 16.16 -26.94
C GLY A 10 7.00 14.87 -27.40
N GLU A 11 7.19 13.91 -26.51
CA GLU A 11 7.79 12.60 -26.80
C GLU A 11 6.76 11.58 -27.30
N LEU A 12 5.50 11.70 -26.85
CA LEU A 12 4.41 10.76 -27.14
C LEU A 12 3.42 11.26 -28.19
N LYS A 13 3.89 12.06 -29.16
CA LYS A 13 3.04 12.62 -30.23
C LYS A 13 2.34 11.56 -31.06
N ASP A 14 2.98 10.41 -31.27
CA ASP A 14 2.41 9.32 -32.08
C ASP A 14 1.46 8.41 -31.28
N ARG A 15 1.27 8.67 -29.97
CA ARG A 15 0.48 7.84 -29.05
C ARG A 15 -0.48 8.65 -28.20
N GLU A 16 -1.23 9.56 -28.83
CA GLU A 16 -2.25 10.38 -28.12
C GLU A 16 -3.30 9.53 -27.40
N ASN A 17 -3.62 8.34 -27.93
CA ASN A 17 -4.55 7.39 -27.29
C ASN A 17 -4.07 6.90 -25.92
N ASP A 18 -2.77 6.98 -25.63
CA ASP A 18 -2.17 6.52 -24.38
C ASP A 18 -2.20 7.61 -23.28
N TRP A 19 -2.66 8.83 -23.58
CA TRP A 19 -2.65 9.95 -22.63
C TRP A 19 -3.76 9.86 -21.57
N GLY A 20 -4.73 8.97 -21.79
CA GLY A 20 -5.86 8.75 -20.89
C GLY A 20 -5.45 8.18 -19.53
N HIS A 21 -6.06 8.72 -18.47
CA HIS A 21 -5.84 8.21 -17.12
C HIS A 21 -6.85 7.10 -16.80
N TYR A 22 -6.45 5.84 -16.97
CA TYR A 22 -7.30 4.65 -16.79
C TYR A 22 -8.08 4.66 -15.47
N GLY A 23 -7.43 4.93 -14.33
CA GLY A 23 -8.08 4.90 -13.03
C GLY A 23 -9.05 6.05 -12.73
N LEU A 24 -9.02 7.12 -13.54
CA LEU A 24 -9.91 8.29 -13.38
C LEU A 24 -10.91 8.42 -14.52
N ALA A 25 -10.82 7.58 -15.56
CA ALA A 25 -11.65 7.64 -16.75
C ALA A 25 -11.69 9.04 -17.40
N VAL A 26 -10.55 9.73 -17.44
CA VAL A 26 -10.39 11.05 -18.09
C VAL A 26 -9.34 10.99 -19.20
N PRO A 27 -9.51 11.73 -20.31
CA PRO A 27 -8.60 11.70 -21.45
C PRO A 27 -7.26 12.39 -21.18
N LEU A 28 -7.23 13.36 -20.25
CA LEU A 28 -6.05 14.12 -19.87
C LEU A 28 -6.03 14.29 -18.36
N TYR A 29 -4.86 14.16 -17.75
CA TYR A 29 -4.68 14.40 -16.33
C TYR A 29 -3.27 14.93 -16.03
N THR A 30 -3.17 15.90 -15.13
CA THR A 30 -1.91 16.34 -14.57
C THR A 30 -2.10 16.82 -13.13
N HIS A 31 -1.04 16.83 -12.34
CA HIS A 31 -1.07 17.38 -10.99
C HIS A 31 -0.78 18.88 -11.00
N PHE A 32 -1.46 19.63 -10.13
CA PHE A 32 -1.34 21.09 -10.04
C PHE A 32 -1.44 21.63 -8.61
N THR A 33 -2.19 20.99 -7.73
CA THR A 33 -2.69 21.56 -6.47
C THR A 33 -1.71 21.52 -5.30
N SER A 34 -0.48 21.02 -5.45
CA SER A 34 0.48 20.86 -4.34
C SER A 34 1.94 21.14 -4.76
N PRO A 35 2.26 22.33 -5.29
CA PRO A 35 3.62 22.70 -5.71
C PRO A 35 4.65 22.67 -4.58
N LEU A 36 4.23 22.83 -3.32
CA LEU A 36 5.13 22.74 -2.17
C LEU A 36 5.66 21.32 -1.92
N ARG A 37 4.94 20.27 -2.37
CA ARG A 37 5.29 18.86 -2.08
C ARG A 37 5.62 18.05 -3.34
N ARG A 38 5.35 18.59 -4.53
CA ARG A 38 5.53 17.91 -5.81
C ARG A 38 6.18 18.86 -6.81
N TYR A 39 7.37 18.50 -7.27
CA TYR A 39 8.06 19.27 -8.31
C TYR A 39 7.32 19.30 -9.65
N PRO A 40 6.64 18.23 -10.11
CA PRO A 40 5.81 18.28 -11.33
C PRO A 40 4.77 19.41 -11.31
N ASP A 41 4.11 19.64 -10.17
CA ASP A 41 3.17 20.74 -10.01
C ASP A 41 3.88 22.09 -10.24
N VAL A 42 5.11 22.30 -9.73
CA VAL A 42 5.88 23.54 -9.98
C VAL A 42 6.12 23.77 -11.48
N VAL A 43 6.42 22.70 -12.23
CA VAL A 43 6.59 22.78 -13.69
C VAL A 43 5.28 23.17 -14.36
N VAL A 44 4.16 22.54 -13.98
CA VAL A 44 2.83 22.88 -14.50
C VAL A 44 2.45 24.33 -14.16
N HIS A 45 2.75 24.82 -12.96
CA HIS A 45 2.55 26.23 -12.57
C HIS A 45 3.33 27.18 -13.49
N ARG A 46 4.59 26.87 -13.81
CA ARG A 46 5.39 27.66 -14.77
C ARG A 46 4.81 27.61 -16.19
N MET A 47 4.37 26.43 -16.64
CA MET A 47 3.73 26.26 -17.95
C MET A 47 2.43 27.05 -18.07
N LEU A 48 1.59 27.02 -17.03
CA LEU A 48 0.36 27.79 -17.00
C LEU A 48 0.63 29.30 -16.99
N ALA A 49 1.62 29.77 -16.22
CA ALA A 49 2.02 31.17 -16.19
C ALA A 49 2.53 31.65 -17.57
N ALA A 50 3.33 30.83 -18.26
CA ALA A 50 3.79 31.14 -19.61
C ALA A 50 2.65 31.16 -20.63
N ALA A 51 1.70 30.22 -20.54
CA ALA A 51 0.54 30.18 -21.44
C ALA A 51 -0.35 31.43 -21.31
N ILE A 52 -0.61 31.86 -20.06
CA ILE A 52 -1.38 33.08 -19.79
C ILE A 52 -0.63 34.32 -20.31
N GLU A 53 0.68 34.41 -20.05
CA GLU A 53 1.48 35.55 -20.52
C GLU A 53 1.58 35.61 -22.05
N ALA A 54 1.79 34.47 -22.71
CA ALA A 54 1.83 34.40 -24.17
C ALA A 54 0.49 34.86 -24.79
N GLU A 55 -0.64 34.48 -24.21
CA GLU A 55 -1.96 34.96 -24.61
C GLU A 55 -2.07 36.49 -24.50
N GLU A 56 -1.63 37.07 -23.38
CA GLU A 56 -1.65 38.52 -23.18
C GLU A 56 -0.79 39.27 -24.20
N LEU A 57 0.39 38.73 -24.55
CA LEU A 57 1.26 39.31 -25.57
C LEU A 57 0.59 39.32 -26.95
N LEU A 58 -0.07 38.22 -27.32
CA LEU A 58 -0.81 38.12 -28.58
C LEU A 58 -1.97 39.11 -28.66
N LEU A 59 -2.76 39.22 -27.58
CA LEU A 59 -3.87 40.16 -27.51
C LEU A 59 -3.39 41.62 -27.62
N LYS A 60 -2.26 41.96 -26.98
CA LYS A 60 -1.64 43.30 -27.09
C LYS A 60 -1.17 43.58 -28.52
N HIS A 61 -0.43 42.64 -29.13
CA HIS A 61 0.08 42.80 -30.49
C HIS A 61 -1.06 43.00 -31.51
N ARG A 62 -2.14 42.21 -31.38
CA ARG A 62 -3.30 42.30 -32.27
C ARG A 62 -4.11 43.59 -32.07
N ARG A 63 -4.26 44.10 -30.84
CA ARG A 63 -4.89 45.40 -30.57
C ARG A 63 -4.12 46.57 -31.19
N MET A 64 -2.79 46.46 -31.34
CA MET A 64 -2.00 47.49 -32.00
C MET A 64 -2.16 47.46 -33.54
N LEU A 65 -2.31 46.27 -34.13
CA LEU A 65 -2.50 46.12 -35.58
C LEU A 65 -3.91 46.49 -36.06
N ASN A 66 -4.93 46.17 -35.26
CA ASN A 66 -6.32 46.27 -35.65
C ASN A 66 -7.07 47.22 -34.70
N ASN A 67 -7.63 48.33 -35.22
CA ASN A 67 -8.63 49.16 -34.54
C ASN A 67 -9.97 48.39 -34.37
N PHE A 68 -9.93 47.22 -33.72
CA PHE A 68 -11.05 46.30 -33.60
C PHE A 68 -11.95 46.62 -32.41
N ASN A 69 -13.26 46.48 -32.60
CA ASN A 69 -14.29 46.64 -31.58
C ASN A 69 -14.17 45.56 -30.48
N ARG A 70 -14.40 45.97 -29.22
CA ARG A 70 -14.37 45.16 -27.97
C ARG A 70 -15.14 43.83 -27.99
N GLY A 71 -16.00 43.57 -28.98
CA GLY A 71 -16.91 42.43 -29.01
C GLY A 71 -16.28 41.07 -29.37
N ASP A 72 -15.09 41.05 -29.99
CA ASP A 72 -14.48 39.80 -30.53
C ASP A 72 -13.43 39.17 -29.59
N GLU A 73 -13.17 39.78 -28.42
CA GLU A 73 -12.13 39.34 -27.46
C GLU A 73 -12.39 37.95 -26.86
N SER A 74 -13.65 37.52 -26.80
CA SER A 74 -14.02 36.23 -26.19
C SER A 74 -13.88 35.03 -27.14
N ARG A 75 -13.77 35.26 -28.45
CA ARG A 75 -13.63 34.18 -29.46
C ARG A 75 -12.19 33.83 -29.79
N MET A 76 -11.24 34.63 -29.34
CA MET A 76 -9.90 34.67 -29.91
C MET A 76 -8.82 34.40 -28.85
N LYS A 77 -9.02 33.35 -28.03
CA LYS A 77 -7.98 32.85 -27.13
C LYS A 77 -7.37 31.59 -27.72
N CYS A 78 -6.05 31.55 -27.83
CA CYS A 78 -5.30 30.47 -28.49
C CYS A 78 -4.84 29.39 -27.50
N PHE A 79 -4.37 29.82 -26.32
CA PHE A 79 -3.77 28.94 -25.30
C PHE A 79 -4.67 28.77 -24.08
N THR A 80 -5.50 29.78 -23.80
CA THR A 80 -6.36 29.83 -22.61
C THR A 80 -7.83 29.72 -22.99
N GLY A 81 -8.64 28.96 -22.25
CA GLY A 81 -10.08 28.85 -22.48
C GLY A 81 -10.57 27.42 -22.63
N ILE A 82 -11.87 27.28 -22.93
CA ILE A 82 -12.55 25.98 -23.02
C ILE A 82 -12.32 25.32 -24.39
N TYR A 83 -12.19 26.14 -25.44
CA TYR A 83 -11.96 25.68 -26.80
C TYR A 83 -10.52 25.97 -27.20
N PHE A 84 -9.76 24.92 -27.51
CA PHE A 84 -8.40 25.05 -28.01
C PHE A 84 -8.42 25.11 -29.54
N ASN A 85 -7.97 26.24 -30.11
CA ASN A 85 -7.84 26.41 -31.55
C ASN A 85 -6.40 26.08 -31.98
N LYS A 86 -6.21 24.88 -32.55
CA LYS A 86 -4.90 24.37 -32.96
C LYS A 86 -4.24 25.25 -34.02
N ASP A 87 -4.98 25.65 -35.06
CA ASP A 87 -4.44 26.47 -36.15
C ASP A 87 -3.97 27.84 -35.63
N ALA A 88 -4.73 28.44 -34.71
CA ALA A 88 -4.37 29.71 -34.10
C ALA A 88 -3.13 29.59 -33.18
N ALA A 89 -3.02 28.48 -32.44
CA ALA A 89 -1.85 28.18 -31.60
C ALA A 89 -0.58 27.88 -32.41
N GLU A 90 -0.71 27.33 -33.62
CA GLU A 90 0.41 26.98 -34.49
C GLU A 90 0.90 28.14 -35.38
N SER A 91 0.19 29.27 -35.41
CA SER A 91 0.64 30.48 -36.12
C SER A 91 2.02 30.97 -35.65
N TYR A 92 2.74 31.65 -36.55
CA TYR A 92 4.10 32.12 -36.29
C TYR A 92 4.15 33.04 -35.06
N GLU A 93 3.22 33.99 -34.97
CA GLU A 93 3.13 34.96 -33.88
C GLU A 93 2.86 34.25 -32.55
N SER A 94 1.95 33.26 -32.54
CA SER A 94 1.64 32.45 -31.36
C SER A 94 2.86 31.67 -30.88
N ARG A 95 3.60 31.04 -31.79
CA ARG A 95 4.82 30.28 -31.46
C ARG A 95 5.91 31.18 -30.91
N GLU A 96 6.09 32.36 -31.48
CA GLU A 96 7.09 33.34 -31.01
C GLU A 96 6.74 33.86 -29.62
N ALA A 97 5.47 34.24 -29.38
CA ALA A 97 4.99 34.68 -28.08
C ALA A 97 5.14 33.59 -27.00
N LEU A 98 4.79 32.35 -27.33
CA LEU A 98 4.95 31.21 -26.43
C LEU A 98 6.43 30.90 -26.15
N SER A 99 7.29 31.00 -27.17
CA SER A 99 8.74 30.83 -27.02
C SER A 99 9.32 31.88 -26.06
N ALA A 100 9.00 33.16 -26.27
CA ALA A 100 9.43 34.25 -25.40
C ALA A 100 8.96 34.04 -23.94
N ALA A 101 7.69 33.68 -23.74
CA ALA A 101 7.15 33.41 -22.42
C ALA A 101 7.80 32.18 -21.76
N SER A 102 8.09 31.13 -22.54
CA SER A 102 8.72 29.90 -22.03
C SER A 102 10.12 30.14 -21.48
N ILE A 103 10.91 30.98 -22.15
CA ILE A 103 12.25 31.38 -21.71
C ILE A 103 12.13 32.19 -20.40
N LYS A 104 11.21 33.14 -20.35
CA LYS A 104 10.98 33.98 -19.16
C LYS A 104 10.61 33.14 -17.94
N HIS A 105 9.73 32.16 -18.10
CA HIS A 105 9.28 31.27 -17.01
C HIS A 105 10.20 30.05 -16.79
N ARG A 106 11.34 29.98 -17.49
CA ARG A 106 12.35 28.92 -17.38
C ARG A 106 11.74 27.53 -17.57
N ILE A 107 10.93 27.37 -18.61
CA ILE A 107 10.37 26.08 -19.01
C ILE A 107 11.45 25.32 -19.80
N PRO A 108 11.79 24.08 -19.40
CA PRO A 108 12.72 23.23 -20.14
C PRO A 108 12.24 22.92 -21.57
N CYS A 109 13.18 22.59 -22.46
CA CYS A 109 12.84 21.99 -23.75
C CYS A 109 12.19 20.60 -23.56
N SER A 110 11.56 20.07 -24.61
CA SER A 110 10.83 18.80 -24.55
C SER A 110 11.72 17.63 -24.08
N GLU A 111 12.96 17.53 -24.58
CA GLU A 111 13.91 16.48 -24.22
C GLU A 111 14.24 16.53 -22.72
N LEU A 112 14.62 17.69 -22.21
CA LEU A 112 14.91 17.88 -20.79
C LEU A 112 13.66 17.67 -19.92
N LEU A 113 12.47 18.02 -20.41
CA LEU A 113 11.22 17.80 -19.68
C LEU A 113 10.87 16.30 -19.57
N THR A 114 11.19 15.51 -20.58
CA THR A 114 11.12 14.04 -20.52
C THR A 114 12.02 13.49 -19.41
N ASP A 115 13.28 13.93 -19.35
CA ASP A 115 14.21 13.50 -18.31
C ASP A 115 13.73 13.90 -16.91
N VAL A 116 13.21 15.12 -16.77
CA VAL A 116 12.61 15.60 -15.52
C VAL A 116 11.40 14.76 -15.13
N ALA A 117 10.55 14.38 -16.07
CA ALA A 117 9.39 13.53 -15.81
C ALA A 117 9.81 12.13 -15.35
N ALA A 118 10.78 11.51 -16.04
CA ALA A 118 11.35 10.23 -15.68
C ALA A 118 11.95 10.26 -14.26
N TYR A 119 12.77 11.28 -13.97
CA TYR A 119 13.33 11.49 -12.64
C TYR A 119 12.24 11.66 -11.56
N CYS A 120 11.19 12.43 -11.84
CA CYS A 120 10.07 12.59 -10.91
C CYS A 120 9.35 11.28 -10.64
N ASN A 121 9.22 10.40 -11.64
CA ASN A 121 8.64 9.06 -11.47
C ASN A 121 9.50 8.18 -10.58
N GLU A 122 10.81 8.14 -10.81
CA GLU A 122 11.75 7.40 -9.96
C GLU A 122 11.71 7.88 -8.51
N ARG A 123 11.76 9.21 -8.29
CA ARG A 123 11.70 9.79 -6.95
C ARG A 123 10.35 9.53 -6.26
N LYS A 124 9.25 9.55 -7.01
CA LYS A 124 7.91 9.18 -6.51
C LYS A 124 7.89 7.71 -6.05
N LEU A 125 8.44 6.80 -6.84
CA LEU A 125 8.51 5.39 -6.50
C LEU A 125 9.44 5.12 -5.31
N ALA A 126 10.62 5.73 -5.29
CA ALA A 126 11.56 5.65 -4.17
C ALA A 126 10.93 6.17 -2.87
N SER A 127 10.23 7.30 -2.92
CA SER A 127 9.50 7.86 -1.76
C SER A 127 8.44 6.88 -1.23
N ARG A 128 7.71 6.20 -2.13
CA ARG A 128 6.76 5.15 -1.75
C ARG A 128 7.46 3.97 -1.06
N HIS A 129 8.58 3.49 -1.59
CA HIS A 129 9.34 2.42 -0.96
C HIS A 129 9.85 2.80 0.43
N VAL A 130 10.32 4.03 0.61
CA VAL A 130 10.73 4.53 1.94
C VAL A 130 9.55 4.55 2.89
N LYS A 131 8.38 5.05 2.46
CA LYS A 131 7.17 5.04 3.27
C LYS A 131 6.79 3.61 3.69
N ASP A 132 6.70 2.69 2.74
CA ASP A 132 6.33 1.30 3.00
C ASP A 132 7.35 0.61 3.95
N ALA A 133 8.65 0.92 3.80
CA ALA A 133 9.70 0.42 4.68
C ALA A 133 9.62 1.00 6.10
N CYS A 134 9.34 2.30 6.24
CA CYS A 134 9.10 2.94 7.53
C CYS A 134 7.89 2.32 8.23
N ASP A 135 6.77 2.17 7.53
CA ASP A 135 5.55 1.56 8.08
C ASP A 135 5.85 0.13 8.57
N LYS A 136 6.61 -0.66 7.79
CA LYS A 136 7.08 -2.00 8.20
C LYS A 136 7.93 -1.96 9.47
N LEU A 137 8.89 -1.02 9.56
CA LEU A 137 9.79 -0.89 10.71
C LEU A 137 9.02 -0.55 12.00
N TYR A 138 8.10 0.42 11.92
CA TYR A 138 7.27 0.80 13.08
C TYR A 138 6.39 -0.35 13.54
N MET A 139 5.76 -1.07 12.61
CA MET A 139 4.94 -2.23 12.94
C MET A 139 5.75 -3.36 13.58
N TRP A 140 6.96 -3.62 13.07
CA TRP A 140 7.86 -4.59 13.69
C TRP A 140 8.28 -4.16 15.10
N ALA A 141 8.66 -2.89 15.29
CA ALA A 141 9.07 -2.39 16.61
C ALA A 141 7.91 -2.46 17.63
N LEU A 142 6.68 -2.22 17.18
CA LEU A 142 5.47 -2.39 18.01
C LEU A 142 5.29 -3.85 18.44
N LEU A 143 5.42 -4.80 17.51
CA LEU A 143 5.29 -6.22 17.79
C LEU A 143 6.42 -6.74 18.68
N LYS A 144 7.66 -6.24 18.51
CA LYS A 144 8.79 -6.60 19.39
C LYS A 144 8.55 -6.18 20.84
N LYS A 145 7.80 -5.09 21.07
CA LYS A 145 7.42 -4.64 22.43
C LYS A 145 6.26 -5.39 23.05
N ARG A 146 5.27 -5.82 22.25
CA ARG A 146 4.10 -6.56 22.74
C ARG A 146 4.33 -8.07 22.82
N GLU A 147 5.45 -8.57 22.29
CA GLU A 147 5.84 -9.97 22.14
C GLU A 147 4.90 -10.78 21.24
N ILE A 148 3.59 -10.74 21.50
CA ILE A 148 2.56 -11.50 20.80
C ILE A 148 1.33 -10.60 20.55
N LEU A 149 0.78 -10.64 19.34
CA LEU A 149 -0.49 -9.98 19.00
C LEU A 149 -1.46 -10.97 18.34
N LEU A 150 -2.63 -11.16 18.96
CA LEU A 150 -3.72 -11.96 18.39
C LEU A 150 -4.57 -11.13 17.42
N SER A 151 -4.84 -11.70 16.24
CA SER A 151 -5.70 -11.09 15.22
C SER A 151 -6.47 -12.14 14.44
N GLU A 152 -7.62 -11.76 13.92
CA GLU A 152 -8.25 -12.52 12.84
C GLU A 152 -7.58 -12.16 11.51
N ALA A 153 -7.44 -13.16 10.64
CA ALA A 153 -7.00 -13.01 9.26
C ALA A 153 -7.97 -13.70 8.32
N ARG A 154 -8.09 -13.20 7.09
CA ARG A 154 -8.86 -13.82 6.02
C ARG A 154 -7.94 -14.54 5.07
N VAL A 155 -8.24 -15.78 4.76
CA VAL A 155 -7.50 -16.55 3.75
C VAL A 155 -7.79 -15.96 2.36
N MET A 156 -6.78 -15.44 1.68
CA MET A 156 -6.89 -14.85 0.34
C MET A 156 -6.57 -15.85 -0.76
N GLY A 157 -5.65 -16.78 -0.48
CA GLY A 157 -5.24 -17.82 -1.40
C GLY A 157 -4.87 -19.09 -0.65
N LEU A 158 -5.20 -20.24 -1.23
CA LEU A 158 -4.83 -21.56 -0.71
C LEU A 158 -4.09 -22.34 -1.79
N GLY A 159 -3.14 -23.16 -1.36
CA GLY A 159 -2.45 -24.10 -2.22
C GLY A 159 -1.93 -25.30 -1.44
N PRO A 160 -1.20 -26.22 -2.10
CA PRO A 160 -0.71 -27.43 -1.44
C PRO A 160 0.46 -27.19 -0.48
N ARG A 161 1.13 -26.03 -0.56
CA ARG A 161 2.34 -25.72 0.25
C ARG A 161 2.18 -24.57 1.23
N PHE A 162 1.37 -23.58 0.87
CA PHE A 162 1.18 -22.38 1.69
C PHE A 162 -0.21 -21.80 1.46
N MET A 163 -0.64 -21.01 2.43
CA MET A 163 -1.80 -20.11 2.30
C MET A 163 -1.32 -18.66 2.33
N SER A 164 -1.99 -17.78 1.57
CA SER A 164 -1.88 -16.34 1.78
C SER A 164 -3.05 -15.84 2.60
N ILE A 165 -2.75 -15.00 3.58
CA ILE A 165 -3.69 -14.49 4.56
C ILE A 165 -3.61 -12.97 4.61
N TYR A 166 -4.74 -12.31 4.80
CA TYR A 166 -4.84 -10.88 5.00
C TYR A 166 -5.26 -10.57 6.43
N ILE A 167 -4.40 -9.87 7.16
CA ILE A 167 -4.58 -9.52 8.57
C ILE A 167 -5.20 -8.13 8.62
N HIS A 168 -6.50 -8.04 8.89
CA HIS A 168 -7.24 -6.77 8.82
C HIS A 168 -6.70 -5.72 9.80
N LYS A 169 -6.37 -6.10 11.05
CA LYS A 169 -5.88 -5.17 12.08
C LYS A 169 -4.62 -4.42 11.67
N LEU A 170 -3.75 -5.07 10.88
CA LEU A 170 -2.48 -4.50 10.44
C LEU A 170 -2.48 -4.10 8.95
N ALA A 171 -3.56 -4.40 8.21
CA ALA A 171 -3.66 -4.25 6.77
C ALA A 171 -2.50 -4.88 5.98
N VAL A 172 -1.95 -6.01 6.45
CA VAL A 172 -0.83 -6.71 5.82
C VAL A 172 -1.24 -8.09 5.28
N GLU A 173 -0.68 -8.45 4.12
CA GLU A 173 -0.74 -9.80 3.59
C GLU A 173 0.48 -10.60 4.05
N ARG A 174 0.26 -11.85 4.48
CA ARG A 174 1.31 -12.77 4.90
C ARG A 174 1.08 -14.16 4.33
N ARG A 175 2.16 -14.93 4.23
CA ARG A 175 2.11 -16.34 3.82
C ARG A 175 2.43 -17.22 5.01
N ILE A 176 1.59 -18.23 5.25
CA ILE A 176 1.87 -19.30 6.19
C ILE A 176 2.21 -20.53 5.35
N TYR A 177 3.46 -20.97 5.47
CA TYR A 177 3.95 -22.19 4.83
C TYR A 177 3.71 -23.37 5.77
N TYR A 178 3.11 -24.43 5.26
CA TYR A 178 2.81 -25.65 6.02
C TYR A 178 3.32 -26.91 5.33
N ASP A 179 4.09 -26.77 4.26
CA ASP A 179 4.81 -27.88 3.65
C ASP A 179 6.00 -28.31 4.49
N GLU A 180 6.18 -29.64 4.60
CA GLU A 180 7.33 -30.28 5.26
C GLU A 180 7.46 -29.89 6.74
N VAL A 181 6.34 -29.87 7.46
CA VAL A 181 6.27 -29.55 8.89
C VAL A 181 6.15 -30.83 9.71
N ASP A 182 7.04 -31.01 10.68
CA ASP A 182 7.01 -32.17 11.56
C ASP A 182 5.76 -32.18 12.44
N GLY A 183 5.02 -33.30 12.43
CA GLY A 183 3.82 -33.48 13.24
C GLY A 183 2.55 -32.82 12.67
N LEU A 184 2.60 -32.24 11.46
CA LEU A 184 1.44 -31.68 10.77
C LEU A 184 1.16 -32.46 9.49
N MET A 185 0.01 -33.14 9.44
CA MET A 185 -0.50 -33.74 8.21
C MET A 185 -1.27 -32.69 7.42
N VAL A 186 -0.95 -32.60 6.13
CA VAL A 186 -1.57 -31.65 5.19
C VAL A 186 -2.23 -32.43 4.07
N GLU A 187 -3.55 -32.29 3.96
CA GLU A 187 -4.32 -32.85 2.85
C GLU A 187 -4.89 -31.72 2.00
N TRP A 188 -4.50 -31.70 0.73
CA TRP A 188 -5.03 -30.75 -0.26
C TRP A 188 -6.04 -31.45 -1.15
N LEU A 189 -7.27 -30.93 -1.18
CA LEU A 189 -8.37 -31.47 -1.97
C LEU A 189 -8.55 -30.61 -3.23
N ASP A 190 -7.88 -30.96 -4.32
CA ASP A 190 -7.91 -30.23 -5.60
C ASP A 190 -9.34 -29.92 -6.07
N ALA A 191 -10.24 -30.91 -5.99
CA ALA A 191 -11.62 -30.80 -6.48
C ALA A 191 -12.44 -29.72 -5.77
N THR A 192 -12.14 -29.42 -4.50
CA THR A 192 -12.87 -28.43 -3.70
C THR A 192 -12.03 -27.22 -3.32
N SER A 193 -10.75 -27.20 -3.71
CA SER A 193 -9.76 -26.22 -3.26
C SER A 193 -9.78 -26.02 -1.75
N ALA A 194 -9.93 -27.13 -1.02
CA ALA A 194 -9.98 -27.16 0.43
C ALA A 194 -8.68 -27.74 0.99
N LEU A 195 -8.20 -27.14 2.07
CA LEU A 195 -7.03 -27.58 2.80
C LEU A 195 -7.48 -28.18 4.13
N VAL A 196 -7.01 -29.37 4.47
CA VAL A 196 -7.21 -29.97 5.79
C VAL A 196 -5.87 -30.10 6.48
N LEU A 197 -5.77 -29.51 7.68
CA LEU A 197 -4.59 -29.56 8.54
C LEU A 197 -4.91 -30.43 9.76
N THR A 198 -4.10 -31.43 10.03
CA THR A 198 -4.32 -32.38 11.14
C THR A 198 -3.04 -32.57 11.95
N LEU A 199 -3.12 -32.38 13.28
CA LEU A 199 -2.01 -32.62 14.19
C LEU A 199 -1.80 -34.13 14.39
N CYS A 200 -0.55 -34.59 14.27
CA CYS A 200 -0.17 -35.99 14.40
C CYS A 200 0.79 -36.21 15.58
N SER A 201 0.36 -36.94 16.61
CA SER A 201 1.17 -37.23 17.80
C SER A 201 2.20 -38.36 17.60
N ASN A 202 2.11 -39.14 16.52
CA ASN A 202 3.00 -40.29 16.30
C ASN A 202 4.26 -39.91 15.53
N ARG A 203 5.42 -39.95 16.21
CA ARG A 203 6.79 -39.83 15.63
C ARG A 203 7.21 -41.00 14.72
N ARG A 204 6.32 -41.48 13.84
CA ARG A 204 6.71 -42.50 12.85
C ARG A 204 6.46 -41.97 11.45
N SER A 205 7.53 -41.41 10.91
CA SER A 205 7.71 -41.07 9.50
C SER A 205 7.26 -42.22 8.60
N LEU A 206 6.03 -42.17 8.12
CA LEU A 206 5.60 -42.94 6.97
C LEU A 206 5.96 -42.14 5.72
N ARG A 207 7.14 -42.49 5.16
CA ARG A 207 7.53 -42.50 3.74
C ARG A 207 8.52 -41.45 3.22
N ARG A 208 9.62 -42.02 2.68
CA ARG A 208 10.08 -41.98 1.27
C ARG A 208 10.16 -40.59 0.62
N GLY A 209 10.96 -39.72 1.22
CA GLY A 209 11.51 -38.51 0.61
C GLY A 209 12.89 -38.26 1.19
N SER A 210 13.75 -37.58 0.43
CA SER A 210 15.12 -37.20 0.81
C SER A 210 15.20 -36.65 2.24
N PRO A 211 16.35 -36.75 2.94
CA PRO A 211 16.53 -36.20 4.28
C PRO A 211 16.56 -34.65 4.20
N GLY A 212 15.39 -34.05 4.01
CA GLY A 212 15.15 -32.62 4.06
C GLY A 212 14.99 -32.17 5.51
N LYS A 213 15.35 -30.92 5.75
CA LYS A 213 15.27 -30.26 7.06
C LYS A 213 13.81 -29.89 7.32
N CYS A 214 13.03 -30.78 7.93
CA CYS A 214 11.64 -30.49 8.29
C CYS A 214 11.55 -29.25 9.20
N ARG A 215 10.49 -28.46 9.01
CA ARG A 215 10.17 -27.29 9.85
C ARG A 215 9.46 -27.73 11.13
N ALA A 216 9.64 -26.95 12.18
CA ALA A 216 8.98 -27.22 13.45
C ALA A 216 7.52 -26.76 13.39
N LEU A 217 6.62 -27.45 14.12
CA LEU A 217 5.21 -27.06 14.19
C LEU A 217 5.02 -25.61 14.68
N GLU A 218 5.91 -25.17 15.57
CA GLU A 218 5.95 -23.81 16.09
C GLU A 218 6.22 -22.75 15.02
N ASP A 219 6.73 -23.11 13.84
CA ASP A 219 6.87 -22.19 12.71
C ASP A 219 5.52 -21.89 12.03
N VAL A 220 4.52 -22.74 12.25
CA VAL A 220 3.23 -22.68 11.54
C VAL A 220 2.07 -22.35 12.46
N ALA A 221 2.06 -22.90 13.67
CA ALA A 221 0.99 -22.74 14.62
C ALA A 221 1.54 -22.50 16.04
N LEU A 222 0.94 -21.55 16.75
CA LEU A 222 1.00 -21.51 18.21
C LEU A 222 -0.13 -22.41 18.72
N VAL A 223 0.23 -23.53 19.34
CA VAL A 223 -0.73 -24.47 19.91
C VAL A 223 -0.81 -24.27 21.41
N VAL A 224 -1.99 -23.88 21.91
CA VAL A 224 -2.26 -23.69 23.33
C VAL A 224 -3.09 -24.84 23.90
N ARG A 225 -2.93 -25.14 25.20
CA ARG A 225 -3.81 -26.10 25.87
C ARG A 225 -5.09 -25.39 26.31
N PRO A 226 -6.27 -26.03 26.18
CA PRO A 226 -7.55 -25.45 26.58
C PRO A 226 -7.61 -24.92 28.04
N TYR A 227 -6.80 -25.47 28.96
CA TYR A 227 -6.74 -25.04 30.35
C TYR A 227 -5.86 -23.80 30.58
N ASP A 228 -4.87 -23.55 29.71
CA ASP A 228 -3.98 -22.39 29.82
C ASP A 228 -4.74 -21.09 29.47
N LEU A 229 -5.75 -21.15 28.59
CA LEU A 229 -6.61 -20.00 28.29
C LEU A 229 -7.34 -19.46 29.54
N LYS A 230 -7.76 -20.34 30.46
CA LYS A 230 -8.46 -19.91 31.69
C LYS A 230 -7.53 -19.32 32.76
N ALA A 231 -6.23 -19.60 32.70
CA ALA A 231 -5.26 -19.11 33.67
C ALA A 231 -4.95 -17.62 33.48
N GLU A 232 -4.93 -17.12 32.23
CA GLU A 232 -4.70 -15.70 31.94
C GLU A 232 -5.93 -14.82 32.26
N LEU A 233 -7.16 -15.34 32.12
CA LEU A 233 -8.38 -14.67 32.59
C LEU A 233 -8.53 -14.68 34.12
N GLY A 234 -7.86 -15.60 34.82
CA GLY A 234 -7.94 -15.75 36.27
C GLY A 234 -6.82 -15.04 37.06
N ALA A 235 -5.70 -14.68 36.41
CA ALA A 235 -4.53 -14.14 37.10
C ALA A 235 -4.52 -12.61 37.29
N VAL A 236 -5.54 -11.89 36.80
CA VAL A 236 -5.72 -10.44 37.07
C VAL A 236 -6.63 -10.19 38.28
N GLY A 237 -7.16 -11.23 38.93
CA GLY A 237 -8.04 -11.09 40.08
C GLY A 237 -7.72 -12.08 41.19
N ASN A 238 -6.67 -11.81 41.97
CA ASN A 238 -6.56 -12.02 43.43
C ASN A 238 -5.10 -12.18 43.86
N SER A 239 -4.45 -11.06 44.19
CA SER A 239 -3.45 -11.04 45.26
C SER A 239 -4.01 -10.21 46.41
N THR A 240 -4.70 -10.88 47.34
CA THR A 240 -4.98 -10.34 48.67
C THR A 240 -3.67 -10.18 49.42
N HIS A 241 -3.15 -8.95 49.46
CA HIS A 241 -2.37 -8.47 50.60
C HIS A 241 -3.30 -7.66 51.49
N GLU A 242 -3.47 -8.12 52.72
CA GLU A 242 -4.10 -7.38 53.80
C GLU A 242 -3.28 -6.10 54.11
N GLY A 243 -3.96 -4.97 54.35
CA GLY A 243 -3.42 -3.88 55.16
C GLY A 243 -3.58 -2.44 54.64
N ALA A 244 -4.63 -1.77 55.13
CA ALA A 244 -4.70 -0.34 55.50
C ALA A 244 -4.83 0.78 54.43
N ALA A 245 -6.07 1.29 54.33
CA ALA A 245 -6.53 2.70 54.36
C ALA A 245 -5.75 3.82 53.61
N ALA A 246 -6.40 4.42 52.61
CA ALA A 246 -6.84 5.84 52.56
C ALA A 246 -7.39 6.23 51.17
N GLN A 247 -8.30 7.20 51.15
CA GLN A 247 -9.00 7.81 50.01
C GLN A 247 -8.03 8.44 48.98
N ASP A 248 -8.34 8.44 47.67
CA ASP A 248 -8.99 9.57 46.97
C ASP A 248 -8.89 9.49 45.42
N VAL A 249 -9.93 10.05 44.75
CA VAL A 249 -10.06 10.57 43.37
C VAL A 249 -9.60 9.74 42.15
N GLY A 250 -10.57 9.46 41.27
CA GLY A 250 -10.44 8.65 40.07
C GLY A 250 -9.65 9.21 38.89
N VAL A 251 -9.24 8.27 38.03
CA VAL A 251 -9.08 8.46 36.58
C VAL A 251 -9.61 7.19 35.91
N ALA A 252 -10.69 7.33 35.16
CA ALA A 252 -11.23 6.27 34.32
C ALA A 252 -10.29 6.04 33.13
N THR A 253 -9.45 5.01 33.20
CA THR A 253 -8.73 4.52 32.03
C THR A 253 -9.66 3.57 31.28
N HIS A 254 -10.20 4.05 30.16
CA HIS A 254 -11.05 3.29 29.26
C HIS A 254 -10.41 1.94 28.89
N SER A 255 -11.01 0.85 29.36
CA SER A 255 -10.79 -0.50 28.87
C SER A 255 -11.36 -0.61 27.47
N SER A 256 -10.52 -0.48 26.44
CA SER A 256 -10.90 -0.87 25.09
C SER A 256 -11.08 -2.38 25.08
N ASN A 257 -12.32 -2.85 24.95
CA ASN A 257 -12.70 -4.24 24.72
C ASN A 257 -11.78 -4.88 23.65
N GLU A 258 -10.75 -5.61 24.07
CA GLU A 258 -10.09 -6.56 23.19
C GLU A 258 -11.11 -7.68 23.00
N SER A 259 -11.67 -7.78 21.79
CA SER A 259 -12.41 -8.97 21.38
C SER A 259 -11.51 -10.19 21.61
N GLU A 260 -11.84 -11.00 22.60
CA GLU A 260 -11.14 -12.24 22.92
C GLU A 260 -11.18 -13.14 21.69
N ILE A 261 -10.02 -13.43 21.10
CA ILE A 261 -9.92 -14.24 19.88
C ILE A 261 -9.71 -15.67 20.32
N ASP A 262 -10.69 -16.52 20.07
CA ASP A 262 -10.61 -17.94 20.40
C ASP A 262 -9.71 -18.72 19.40
N PRO A 263 -8.92 -19.69 19.88
CA PRO A 263 -8.11 -20.55 19.01
C PRO A 263 -9.00 -21.56 18.27
N LEU A 264 -8.58 -21.95 17.06
CA LEU A 264 -9.21 -23.05 16.33
C LEU A 264 -8.66 -24.41 16.75
N VAL A 265 -9.40 -25.48 16.51
CA VAL A 265 -9.01 -26.84 16.93
C VAL A 265 -8.66 -27.69 15.71
N PHE A 266 -7.72 -28.64 15.88
CA PHE A 266 -7.43 -29.65 14.87
C PHE A 266 -8.46 -30.80 14.90
N PRO A 267 -8.81 -31.41 13.74
CA PRO A 267 -8.39 -31.07 12.39
C PRO A 267 -9.07 -29.79 11.89
N LEU A 268 -8.33 -28.97 11.16
CA LEU A 268 -8.78 -27.68 10.64
C LEU A 268 -8.98 -27.76 9.14
N THR A 269 -10.21 -27.53 8.68
CA THR A 269 -10.56 -27.44 7.26
C THR A 269 -10.70 -25.99 6.82
N LEU A 270 -9.89 -25.56 5.85
CA LEU A 270 -9.85 -24.20 5.32
C LEU A 270 -10.30 -24.13 3.87
N ARG A 271 -10.97 -23.03 3.54
CA ARG A 271 -11.32 -22.64 2.18
C ARG A 271 -10.86 -21.20 1.93
N VAL A 272 -10.82 -20.81 0.66
CA VAL A 272 -10.55 -19.42 0.30
C VAL A 272 -11.64 -18.56 0.95
N LEU A 273 -11.24 -17.43 1.51
CA LEU A 273 -12.06 -16.49 2.31
C LEU A 273 -12.48 -16.97 3.70
N SER A 274 -12.01 -18.12 4.19
CA SER A 274 -12.17 -18.50 5.60
C SER A 274 -11.52 -17.46 6.52
N THR A 275 -12.17 -17.16 7.64
CA THR A 275 -11.59 -16.38 8.74
C THR A 275 -10.87 -17.34 9.68
N ILE A 276 -9.62 -17.01 10.03
CA ILE A 276 -8.77 -17.80 10.92
C ILE A 276 -8.11 -16.91 11.96
N PRO A 277 -7.99 -17.37 13.22
CA PRO A 277 -7.23 -16.67 14.24
C PRO A 277 -5.74 -16.90 14.00
N VAL A 278 -4.96 -15.83 14.10
CA VAL A 278 -3.51 -15.85 13.90
C VAL A 278 -2.79 -15.10 15.00
N VAL A 279 -1.57 -15.56 15.25
CA VAL A 279 -0.61 -14.99 16.18
C VAL A 279 0.47 -14.28 15.40
N LEU A 280 0.70 -13.01 15.72
CA LEU A 280 1.70 -12.16 15.08
C LEU A 280 2.82 -11.87 16.05
N HIS A 281 4.06 -12.01 15.58
CA HIS A 281 5.23 -11.64 16.36
C HIS A 281 6.33 -11.11 15.43
N ALA A 282 7.21 -10.28 16.02
CA ALA A 282 8.36 -9.73 15.33
C ALA A 282 9.46 -10.78 15.22
N ILE A 283 10.07 -10.92 14.04
CA ILE A 283 11.25 -11.77 13.82
C ILE A 283 12.39 -10.96 13.17
N GLY A 284 13.64 -11.42 13.37
CA GLY A 284 14.84 -10.76 12.87
C GLY A 284 15.27 -9.53 13.68
N GLY A 285 16.08 -8.65 13.07
CA GLY A 285 16.49 -7.37 13.64
C GLY A 285 17.77 -7.38 14.49
N ASP A 286 18.27 -8.54 14.92
CA ASP A 286 19.52 -8.62 15.70
C ASP A 286 20.77 -8.76 14.82
N ASP A 287 20.59 -9.03 13.51
CA ASP A 287 21.61 -9.05 12.43
C ASP A 287 20.98 -9.39 11.05
N GLY A 288 19.71 -9.83 11.04
CA GLY A 288 18.95 -10.21 9.84
C GLY A 288 17.83 -9.23 9.47
N PRO A 289 17.20 -9.42 8.29
CA PRO A 289 16.12 -8.58 7.83
C PRO A 289 14.93 -8.60 8.80
N ILE A 290 14.38 -7.43 9.05
CA ILE A 290 13.19 -7.25 9.87
C ILE A 290 11.97 -7.85 9.17
N ASP A 291 11.22 -8.70 9.87
CA ASP A 291 9.97 -9.22 9.35
C ASP A 291 8.90 -9.52 10.41
N ILE A 292 7.65 -9.66 9.95
CA ILE A 292 6.50 -9.98 10.79
C ILE A 292 6.04 -11.38 10.45
N MET A 293 6.14 -12.29 11.41
CA MET A 293 5.71 -13.67 11.25
C MET A 293 4.26 -13.81 11.68
N ALA A 294 3.50 -14.59 10.92
CA ALA A 294 2.13 -14.95 11.23
C ALA A 294 2.01 -16.47 11.38
N ARG A 295 1.41 -16.92 12.47
CA ARG A 295 1.18 -18.34 12.78
C ARG A 295 -0.30 -18.57 13.06
N LEU A 296 -0.81 -19.77 12.80
CA LEU A 296 -2.17 -20.14 13.22
C LEU A 296 -2.27 -20.11 14.75
N TYR A 297 -3.36 -19.56 15.28
CA TYR A 297 -3.67 -19.68 16.70
C TYR A 297 -4.57 -20.89 16.91
N MET A 298 -3.99 -21.96 17.47
CA MET A 298 -4.63 -23.27 17.54
C MET A 298 -4.71 -23.77 18.97
N SER A 299 -5.67 -24.63 19.24
CA SER A 299 -5.84 -25.34 20.50
C SER A 299 -5.86 -26.85 20.25
N SER A 300 -5.22 -27.59 21.14
CA SER A 300 -5.15 -29.06 21.05
C SER A 300 -5.19 -29.69 22.43
N TYR A 301 -5.96 -30.77 22.57
CA TYR A 301 -5.95 -31.64 23.75
C TYR A 301 -4.80 -32.66 23.73
N LEU A 302 -4.04 -32.73 22.63
CA LEU A 302 -2.98 -33.72 22.39
C LEU A 302 -1.57 -33.22 22.75
N CYS A 303 -1.46 -31.99 23.27
CA CYS A 303 -0.21 -31.34 23.64
C CYS A 303 0.05 -31.41 25.16
#